data_AF-A0A0C6FT06-F1
#
_entry.id   AF-A0A0C6FT06-F1
#
_cell.length_a   1.000
_cell.length_b   1.000
_cell.length_c   1.000
_cell.angle_alpha   90.00
_cell.angle_beta   90.00
_cell.angle_gamma   90.00
#
_symmetry.space_group_name_H-M   'P 1'
#
loop_
_entity.id
_entity.type
_entity.pdbx_description
1 polymer ?
#
loop_
_entity_poly.entity_id
_entity_poly.type
_entity_poly.pdbx_seq_one_letter_code
_entity_poly.pdbx_strand_id
1 'polypeptide(L)'
;MNPASIDPASILVVVPTTGGPVVLRSLKRRPGLPASTAFAAGDYRPLPWSGDYARLAAAGGPLSRLAGGDAGGEAGPYELRLSGSFDSGRSWEVPVCLAHGLLARGHHLTADPEAADLVLWATGAVDLDLAMLPGDYALLDKLARSRDLLDGVAKADLAVLLPDGPEAAEAAQAFRALSRAHPPVILPAASVQAALAALARPEPSPAPTAGRRPALAAALVALLAATALAAGFAVLRARPEADRPVVAVAAPGPVVVPAPEPVAGAAVVEELAAPAGSSCRRVAFGADPPVRRPVPAESPGRLRASRLAPDLCGLAFRAAVPGARVAVGPELAAAALPPTPLPDGAQAYFLREGARRNLVYAIQVMTGSADTNPGAANPTGTANRFVHGLVP
;
A
#
# COMPACT_ATOMS: atom_id res chain seq x y z
N MET A 1 -10.38 27.83 -29.25
CA MET A 1 -9.22 27.04 -29.73
C MET A 1 -9.50 25.60 -29.38
N ASN A 2 -9.74 24.73 -30.36
CA ASN A 2 -9.79 23.28 -30.11
C ASN A 2 -8.38 22.84 -29.70
N PRO A 3 -8.20 22.14 -28.56
CA PRO A 3 -6.91 21.51 -28.29
C PRO A 3 -6.64 20.52 -29.42
N ALA A 4 -5.40 20.51 -29.91
CA ALA A 4 -4.96 19.56 -30.92
C ALA A 4 -5.33 18.14 -30.46
N SER A 5 -6.16 17.47 -31.27
CA SER A 5 -6.52 16.07 -31.06
C SER A 5 -5.25 15.26 -31.13
N ILE A 6 -4.78 14.75 -30.00
CA ILE A 6 -3.82 13.66 -29.97
C ILE A 6 -4.59 12.46 -30.53
N ASP A 7 -4.07 11.80 -31.55
CA ASP A 7 -4.70 10.58 -32.05
C ASP A 7 -4.80 9.55 -30.90
N PRO A 8 -5.95 8.87 -30.75
CA PRO A 8 -6.16 7.96 -29.64
C PRO A 8 -5.22 6.76 -29.75
N ALA A 9 -4.15 6.77 -28.95
CA ALA A 9 -3.21 5.65 -28.83
C ALA A 9 -3.79 4.44 -28.08
N SER A 10 -3.36 3.24 -28.47
CA SER A 10 -3.56 1.98 -27.77
C SER A 10 -2.45 1.77 -26.74
N ILE A 11 -2.83 1.72 -25.46
CA ILE A 11 -1.89 1.77 -24.34
C ILE A 11 -1.88 0.44 -23.57
N LEU A 12 -0.70 -0.16 -23.44
CA LEU A 12 -0.45 -1.28 -22.54
C LEU A 12 -0.01 -0.73 -21.17
N VAL A 13 -0.88 -0.81 -20.17
CA VAL A 13 -0.55 -0.34 -18.82
C VAL A 13 -0.05 -1.51 -17.96
N VAL A 14 1.21 -1.40 -17.53
CA VAL A 14 1.91 -2.39 -16.72
C VAL A 14 1.92 -1.95 -15.26
N VAL A 15 1.41 -2.82 -14.39
CA VAL A 15 1.49 -2.71 -12.94
C VAL A 15 2.58 -3.68 -12.48
N PRO A 16 3.80 -3.21 -12.19
CA PRO A 16 4.87 -4.08 -11.75
C PRO A 16 4.65 -4.51 -10.30
N THR A 17 4.76 -5.81 -10.04
CA THR A 17 4.70 -6.38 -8.70
C THR A 17 5.96 -7.20 -8.42
N THR A 18 6.22 -7.49 -7.15
CA THR A 18 7.30 -8.41 -6.75
C THR A 18 7.03 -9.86 -7.16
N GLY A 19 5.78 -10.20 -7.50
CA GLY A 19 5.40 -11.48 -8.10
C GLY A 19 5.53 -11.52 -9.62
N GLY A 20 5.94 -10.42 -10.26
CA GLY A 20 5.94 -10.24 -11.71
C GLY A 20 4.97 -9.14 -12.18
N PRO A 21 5.13 -8.62 -13.40
CA PRO A 21 4.24 -7.58 -13.92
C PRO A 21 2.84 -8.15 -14.18
N VAL A 22 1.81 -7.37 -13.84
CA VAL A 22 0.44 -7.61 -14.29
C VAL A 22 0.00 -6.47 -15.21
N VAL A 23 -0.87 -6.77 -16.16
CA VAL A 23 -1.33 -5.82 -17.18
C VAL A 23 -2.78 -5.45 -16.90
N LEU A 24 -3.11 -4.17 -17.02
CA LEU A 24 -4.50 -3.71 -17.09
C LEU A 24 -5.11 -4.16 -18.42
N ARG A 25 -6.03 -5.13 -18.35
CA ARG A 25 -6.70 -5.67 -19.55
C ARG A 25 -7.89 -4.84 -19.98
N SER A 26 -8.64 -4.32 -19.02
CA SER A 26 -9.79 -3.47 -19.32
C SER A 26 -10.11 -2.58 -18.13
N LEU A 27 -10.55 -1.37 -18.42
CA LEU A 27 -11.13 -0.47 -17.45
C LEU A 27 -12.35 0.18 -18.10
N LYS A 28 -13.54 -0.08 -17.56
CA LYS A 28 -14.80 0.38 -18.15
C LYS A 28 -15.81 0.72 -17.07
N ARG A 29 -16.72 1.65 -17.37
CA ARG A 29 -17.89 1.90 -16.51
C ARG A 29 -18.79 0.66 -16.48
N ARG A 30 -19.32 0.34 -15.30
CA ARG A 30 -20.20 -0.80 -15.05
C ARG A 30 -21.28 -0.39 -14.03
N PRO A 31 -22.31 0.36 -14.46
CA PRO A 31 -23.33 0.91 -13.55
C PRO A 31 -24.06 -0.11 -12.67
N GLY A 32 -24.09 -1.39 -13.05
CA GLY A 32 -24.69 -2.46 -12.26
C GLY A 32 -23.83 -2.97 -11.09
N LEU A 33 -22.62 -2.47 -10.90
CA LEU A 33 -21.81 -2.80 -9.71
C LEU A 33 -22.22 -1.92 -8.52
N PRO A 34 -22.16 -2.43 -7.27
CA PRO A 34 -22.41 -1.61 -6.10
C PRO A 34 -21.31 -0.56 -5.86
N ALA A 35 -20.08 -0.84 -6.29
CA ALA A 35 -18.93 0.05 -6.21
C ALA A 35 -17.88 -0.32 -7.27
N SER A 36 -16.96 0.60 -7.58
CA SER A 36 -15.84 0.28 -8.47
C SER A 36 -15.02 -0.88 -7.92
N THR A 37 -14.76 -1.89 -8.74
CA THR A 37 -14.20 -3.16 -8.29
C THR A 37 -13.14 -3.66 -9.27
N ALA A 38 -12.07 -4.24 -8.73
CA ALA A 38 -11.00 -4.82 -9.52
C ALA A 38 -11.04 -6.35 -9.48
N PHE A 39 -10.74 -6.98 -10.61
CA PHE A 39 -10.78 -8.44 -10.78
C PHE A 39 -9.54 -8.93 -11.50
N ALA A 40 -9.09 -10.14 -11.16
CA ALA A 40 -8.18 -10.88 -12.04
C ALA A 40 -8.93 -11.40 -13.27
N ALA A 41 -8.22 -11.60 -14.37
CA ALA A 41 -8.77 -12.20 -15.58
C ALA A 41 -9.26 -13.63 -15.28
N GLY A 42 -10.46 -13.96 -15.75
CA GLY A 42 -11.06 -15.27 -15.49
C GLY A 42 -11.63 -15.47 -14.07
N ASP A 43 -11.49 -14.48 -13.18
CA ASP A 43 -12.11 -14.50 -11.85
C ASP A 43 -13.21 -13.43 -11.75
N TYR A 44 -14.23 -13.74 -10.94
CA TYR A 44 -15.34 -12.85 -10.60
C TYR A 44 -15.26 -12.34 -9.16
N ARG A 45 -14.35 -12.87 -8.35
CA ARG A 45 -14.12 -12.42 -6.98
C ARG A 45 -13.29 -11.14 -7.00
N PRO A 46 -13.69 -10.11 -6.23
CA PRO A 46 -12.90 -8.89 -6.10
C PRO A 46 -11.47 -9.17 -5.62
N LEU A 47 -10.50 -8.46 -6.17
CA LEU A 47 -9.13 -8.45 -5.63
C LEU A 47 -9.12 -7.83 -4.22
N PRO A 48 -8.19 -8.22 -3.33
CA PRO A 48 -8.19 -7.77 -1.93
C PRO A 48 -8.18 -6.25 -1.74
N TRP A 49 -7.55 -5.50 -2.65
CA TRP A 49 -7.48 -4.04 -2.64
C TRP A 49 -8.65 -3.34 -3.36
N SER A 50 -9.65 -4.08 -3.85
CA SER A 50 -10.80 -3.50 -4.55
C SER A 50 -11.55 -2.45 -3.73
N GLY A 51 -11.61 -2.61 -2.41
CA GLY A 51 -12.23 -1.62 -1.53
C GLY A 51 -11.48 -0.28 -1.50
N ASP A 52 -10.16 -0.30 -1.69
CA ASP A 52 -9.33 0.91 -1.75
C ASP A 52 -9.52 1.59 -3.12
N TYR A 53 -9.57 0.79 -4.18
CA TYR A 53 -9.92 1.26 -5.52
C TYR A 53 -11.33 1.88 -5.57
N ALA A 54 -12.31 1.27 -4.92
CA ALA A 54 -13.66 1.80 -4.78
C ALA A 54 -13.67 3.22 -4.21
N ARG A 55 -12.83 3.51 -3.21
CA ARG A 55 -12.72 4.84 -2.60
C ARG A 55 -12.05 5.86 -3.52
N LEU A 56 -11.01 5.46 -4.26
CA LEU A 56 -10.37 6.33 -5.25
C LEU A 56 -11.35 6.72 -6.38
N ALA A 57 -12.15 5.76 -6.83
CA ALA A 57 -13.05 5.88 -7.97
C ALA A 57 -14.49 6.27 -7.60
N ALA A 58 -14.79 6.52 -6.33
CA ALA A 58 -16.11 6.91 -5.88
C ALA A 58 -16.54 8.24 -6.51
N ALA A 59 -17.85 8.50 -6.54
CA ALA A 59 -18.37 9.82 -6.88
C ALA A 59 -17.78 10.88 -5.92
N GLY A 60 -17.19 11.94 -6.48
CA GLY A 60 -16.45 12.96 -5.71
C GLY A 60 -15.09 12.49 -5.16
N GLY A 61 -14.69 11.24 -5.37
CA GLY A 61 -13.38 10.71 -4.99
C GLY A 61 -12.23 11.31 -5.82
N PRO A 62 -10.97 11.03 -5.47
CA PRO A 62 -9.79 11.61 -6.12
C PRO A 62 -9.79 11.50 -7.66
N LEU A 63 -10.23 10.36 -8.22
CA LEU A 63 -10.24 10.15 -9.67
C LEU A 63 -11.24 11.04 -10.43
N SER A 64 -12.25 11.60 -9.74
CA SER A 64 -13.21 12.50 -10.37
C SER A 64 -12.54 13.74 -10.98
N ARG A 65 -11.40 14.16 -10.41
CA ARG A 65 -10.59 15.30 -10.86
C ARG A 65 -9.81 15.05 -12.15
N LEU A 66 -9.65 13.78 -12.56
CA LEU A 66 -8.93 13.41 -13.79
C LEU A 66 -9.84 13.38 -15.02
N ALA A 67 -11.15 13.29 -14.82
CA ALA A 67 -12.16 13.38 -15.87
C ALA A 67 -12.34 14.85 -16.25
N GLY A 68 -11.45 15.38 -17.09
CA GLY A 68 -11.51 16.78 -17.51
C GLY A 68 -12.79 17.08 -18.28
N GLY A 69 -13.67 17.89 -17.69
CA GLY A 69 -14.75 18.56 -18.40
C GLY A 69 -15.98 18.86 -17.52
N ASP A 70 -16.55 20.05 -17.68
CA ASP A 70 -17.85 20.50 -17.17
C ASP A 70 -19.05 19.67 -17.68
N ALA A 71 -18.80 18.55 -18.36
CA ALA A 71 -19.83 17.56 -18.64
C ALA A 71 -20.00 16.72 -17.38
N GLY A 72 -21.05 17.05 -16.60
CA GLY A 72 -21.54 16.32 -15.44
C GLY A 72 -21.97 14.87 -15.74
N GLY A 73 -21.08 14.07 -16.32
CA GLY A 73 -21.25 12.65 -16.54
C GLY A 73 -20.98 11.93 -15.23
N GLU A 74 -22.06 11.60 -14.53
CA GLU A 74 -22.06 10.86 -13.26
C GLU A 74 -20.94 9.82 -13.19
N ALA A 75 -20.04 9.98 -12.21
CA ALA A 75 -19.04 8.97 -11.92
C ALA A 75 -19.75 7.70 -11.45
N GLY A 76 -19.92 6.75 -12.37
CA GLY A 76 -20.46 5.43 -12.07
C GLY A 76 -19.36 4.46 -11.64
N PRO A 77 -19.72 3.33 -11.02
CA PRO A 77 -18.76 2.32 -10.62
C PRO A 77 -18.04 1.74 -11.85
N TYR A 78 -16.76 1.48 -11.70
CA TYR A 78 -15.89 0.95 -12.75
C TYR A 78 -15.55 -0.52 -12.51
N GLU A 79 -15.50 -1.30 -13.59
CA GLU A 79 -14.90 -2.62 -13.62
C GLU A 79 -13.47 -2.50 -14.14
N LEU A 80 -12.51 -2.85 -13.29
CA LEU A 80 -11.10 -2.95 -13.61
C LEU A 80 -10.71 -4.43 -13.72
N ARG A 81 -10.08 -4.85 -14.83
CA ARG A 81 -9.56 -6.21 -15.00
C ARG A 81 -8.07 -6.22 -15.22
N LEU A 82 -7.39 -7.11 -14.52
CA LEU A 82 -5.94 -7.31 -14.59
C LEU A 82 -5.62 -8.71 -15.13
N SER A 83 -4.44 -8.89 -15.72
CA SER A 83 -4.01 -10.20 -16.24
C SER A 83 -3.81 -11.26 -15.16
N GLY A 84 -3.56 -10.85 -13.92
CA GLY A 84 -3.40 -11.72 -12.76
C GLY A 84 -3.83 -11.05 -11.47
N SER A 85 -3.75 -11.80 -10.37
CA SER A 85 -4.01 -11.32 -9.01
C SER A 85 -2.72 -10.94 -8.29
N PHE A 86 -2.81 -10.01 -7.36
CA PHE A 86 -1.82 -9.76 -6.32
C PHE A 86 -2.53 -9.21 -5.09
N ASP A 87 -2.02 -9.54 -3.92
CA ASP A 87 -2.83 -9.48 -2.69
C ASP A 87 -2.56 -8.25 -1.84
N SER A 88 -1.42 -7.57 -2.00
CA SER A 88 -1.03 -6.49 -1.10
C SER A 88 -0.24 -5.37 -1.77
N GLY A 89 -0.15 -4.26 -1.04
CA GLY A 89 0.61 -3.08 -1.43
C GLY A 89 -0.23 -2.02 -2.15
N ARG A 90 0.34 -0.82 -2.21
CA ARG A 90 -0.28 0.36 -2.83
C ARG A 90 0.35 0.72 -4.17
N SER A 91 1.26 -0.12 -4.67
CA SER A 91 2.02 0.12 -5.92
C SER A 91 1.14 0.19 -7.18
N TRP A 92 -0.10 -0.26 -7.10
CA TRP A 92 -1.08 -0.25 -8.18
C TRP A 92 -1.81 1.09 -8.33
N GLU A 93 -1.79 1.96 -7.31
CA GLU A 93 -2.63 3.15 -7.29
C GLU A 93 -2.25 4.09 -8.44
N VAL A 94 -0.96 4.39 -8.62
CA VAL A 94 -0.47 5.24 -9.71
C VAL A 94 -0.83 4.72 -11.11
N PRO A 95 -0.47 3.47 -11.52
CA PRO A 95 -0.80 3.00 -12.87
C PRO A 95 -2.31 2.95 -13.13
N VAL A 96 -3.13 2.65 -12.11
CA VAL A 96 -4.59 2.71 -12.25
C VAL A 96 -5.08 4.15 -12.41
N CYS A 97 -4.58 5.10 -11.63
CA CYS A 97 -4.95 6.51 -11.77
C CYS A 97 -4.57 7.06 -13.15
N LEU A 98 -3.38 6.71 -13.66
CA LEU A 98 -2.96 7.07 -15.01
C LEU A 98 -3.88 6.48 -16.08
N ALA A 99 -4.25 5.20 -15.94
CA ALA A 99 -5.18 4.55 -16.87
C ALA A 99 -6.55 5.26 -16.92
N HIS A 100 -7.10 5.68 -15.78
CA HIS A 100 -8.32 6.51 -15.74
C HIS A 100 -8.13 7.83 -16.47
N GLY A 101 -7.03 8.53 -16.20
CA GLY A 101 -6.74 9.81 -16.85
C GLY A 101 -6.53 9.71 -18.36
N LEU A 102 -5.91 8.62 -18.83
CA LEU A 102 -5.70 8.34 -20.25
C LEU A 102 -7.00 8.00 -20.96
N LEU A 103 -7.85 7.14 -20.37
CA LEU A 103 -9.18 6.85 -20.91
C LEU A 103 -10.05 8.11 -20.97
N ALA A 104 -9.99 8.97 -19.96
CA ALA A 104 -10.72 10.24 -19.94
C ALA A 104 -10.26 11.21 -21.05
N ARG A 105 -9.05 11.02 -21.59
CA ARG A 105 -8.50 11.77 -22.73
C ARG A 105 -8.76 11.10 -24.08
N GLY A 106 -9.50 9.98 -24.11
CA GLY A 106 -9.88 9.28 -25.32
C GLY A 106 -8.93 8.16 -25.77
N HIS A 107 -7.88 7.87 -25.01
CA HIS A 107 -7.00 6.72 -25.31
C HIS A 107 -7.72 5.39 -25.04
N HIS A 108 -7.17 4.30 -25.59
CA HIS A 108 -7.69 2.95 -25.40
C HIS A 108 -6.68 2.10 -24.62
N LEU A 109 -7.17 1.17 -23.80
CA LEU A 109 -6.33 0.16 -23.16
C LEU A 109 -6.28 -1.09 -24.04
N THR A 110 -5.08 -1.64 -24.22
CA THR A 110 -4.87 -2.96 -24.83
C THR A 110 -4.22 -3.90 -23.84
N ALA A 111 -4.60 -5.18 -23.92
CA ALA A 111 -3.92 -6.28 -23.23
C ALA A 111 -2.92 -7.01 -24.14
N ASP A 112 -2.92 -6.68 -25.43
CA ASP A 112 -2.08 -7.27 -26.47
C ASP A 112 -0.80 -6.43 -26.63
N PRO A 113 0.37 -6.99 -26.28
CA PRO A 113 1.68 -6.38 -26.50
C PRO A 113 1.92 -5.86 -27.92
N GLU A 114 1.45 -6.58 -28.95
CA GLU A 114 1.73 -6.25 -30.35
C GLU A 114 0.88 -5.08 -30.86
N ALA A 115 -0.29 -4.87 -30.25
CA ALA A 115 -1.21 -3.79 -30.60
C ALA A 115 -0.94 -2.49 -29.81
N ALA A 116 0.09 -2.45 -28.97
CA ALA A 116 0.39 -1.29 -28.14
C ALA A 116 1.22 -0.26 -28.92
N ASP A 117 0.72 0.97 -28.99
CA ASP A 117 1.49 2.13 -29.46
C ASP A 117 2.41 2.64 -28.34
N LEU A 118 1.89 2.60 -27.10
CA LEU A 118 2.57 3.05 -25.89
C LEU A 118 2.50 1.99 -24.79
N VAL A 119 3.63 1.74 -24.15
CA VAL A 119 3.74 0.98 -22.90
C VAL A 119 3.91 1.96 -21.76
N LEU A 120 2.99 1.91 -20.80
CA LEU A 120 3.11 2.66 -19.56
C LEU A 120 3.55 1.71 -18.44
N TRP A 121 4.79 1.83 -18.01
CA TRP A 121 5.30 1.15 -16.82
C TRP A 121 5.30 2.11 -15.65
N ALA A 122 4.43 1.88 -14.66
CA ALA A 122 4.31 2.80 -13.53
C ALA A 122 4.05 2.05 -12.24
N THR A 123 4.62 2.54 -11.15
CA THR A 123 4.39 2.05 -9.79
C THR A 123 4.23 3.23 -8.86
N GLY A 124 3.54 3.03 -7.74
CA GLY A 124 3.49 4.03 -6.67
C GLY A 124 2.15 4.09 -5.96
N ALA A 125 2.17 4.67 -4.77
CA ALA A 125 0.99 5.07 -4.02
C ALA A 125 0.72 6.56 -4.20
N VAL A 126 -0.53 6.98 -3.99
CA VAL A 126 -0.95 8.38 -4.06
C VAL A 126 -1.64 8.83 -2.78
N ASP A 127 -1.67 10.13 -2.53
CA ASP A 127 -2.57 10.72 -1.53
C ASP A 127 -3.93 11.11 -2.13
N LEU A 128 -4.74 11.84 -1.36
CA LEU A 128 -6.06 12.30 -1.78
C LEU A 128 -6.01 13.34 -2.92
N ASP A 129 -4.86 13.96 -3.15
CA ASP A 129 -4.63 14.95 -4.21
C ASP A 129 -4.01 14.35 -5.47
N LEU A 130 -3.82 13.02 -5.45
CA LEU A 130 -3.11 12.27 -6.49
C LEU A 130 -1.63 12.71 -6.61
N ALA A 131 -1.09 13.31 -5.55
CA ALA A 131 0.35 13.48 -5.39
C ALA A 131 0.95 12.12 -5.07
N MET A 132 2.11 11.84 -5.64
CA MET A 132 2.75 10.56 -5.44
C MET A 132 3.50 10.54 -4.12
N LEU A 133 3.40 9.40 -3.43
CA LEU A 133 4.07 9.21 -2.15
C LEU A 133 5.48 8.65 -2.36
N PRO A 134 6.53 9.26 -1.78
CA PRO A 134 7.88 8.70 -1.81
C PRO A 134 7.93 7.40 -1.02
N GLY A 135 8.88 6.53 -1.35
CA GLY A 135 9.05 5.29 -0.61
C GLY A 135 10.00 4.30 -1.27
N ASP A 136 10.26 3.21 -0.55
CA ASP A 136 10.93 2.05 -1.12
C ASP A 136 9.90 1.17 -1.84
N TYR A 137 9.99 1.16 -3.17
CA TYR A 137 9.08 0.43 -4.04
C TYR A 137 9.74 -0.79 -4.70
N ALA A 138 10.97 -1.16 -4.32
CA ALA A 138 11.75 -2.22 -4.96
C ALA A 138 11.75 -2.10 -6.50
N LEU A 139 12.11 -0.92 -7.01
CA LEU A 139 12.05 -0.56 -8.42
C LEU A 139 12.94 -1.46 -9.28
N LEU A 140 14.15 -1.78 -8.80
CA LEU A 140 15.11 -2.60 -9.54
C LEU A 140 14.65 -4.05 -9.65
N ASP A 141 14.12 -4.64 -8.56
CA ASP A 141 13.53 -5.99 -8.58
C ASP A 141 12.31 -6.05 -9.51
N LYS A 142 11.43 -5.05 -9.43
CA LYS A 142 10.28 -4.91 -10.33
C LYS A 142 10.67 -4.77 -11.80
N LEU A 143 11.72 -4.00 -12.11
CA LEU A 143 12.25 -3.89 -13.47
C LEU A 143 12.83 -5.23 -13.93
N ALA A 144 13.65 -5.89 -13.11
CA ALA A 144 14.22 -7.19 -13.44
C ALA A 144 13.14 -8.22 -13.80
N ARG A 145 12.06 -8.27 -13.01
CA ARG A 145 10.90 -9.15 -13.26
C ARG A 145 10.04 -8.74 -14.45
N SER A 146 10.16 -7.49 -14.91
CA SER A 146 9.41 -6.98 -16.06
C SER A 146 10.16 -7.14 -17.38
N ARG A 147 11.43 -7.62 -17.38
CA ARG A 147 12.27 -7.69 -18.58
C ARG A 147 11.63 -8.45 -19.73
N ASP A 148 11.17 -9.68 -19.50
CA ASP A 148 10.56 -10.50 -20.55
C ASP A 148 9.36 -9.81 -21.20
N LEU A 149 8.52 -9.13 -20.41
CA LEU A 149 7.40 -8.35 -20.93
C LEU A 149 7.89 -7.16 -21.75
N LEU A 150 8.86 -6.39 -21.23
CA LEU A 150 9.40 -5.20 -21.87
C LEU A 150 10.13 -5.51 -23.19
N ASP A 151 10.83 -6.64 -23.24
CA ASP A 151 11.50 -7.15 -24.44
C ASP A 151 10.47 -7.56 -25.50
N GLY A 152 9.34 -8.17 -25.09
CA GLY A 152 8.23 -8.52 -25.97
C GLY A 152 7.51 -7.32 -26.60
N VAL A 153 7.69 -6.11 -26.06
CA VAL A 153 7.08 -4.86 -26.57
C VAL A 153 8.13 -3.86 -27.09
N ALA A 154 9.32 -4.30 -27.49
CA ALA A 154 10.45 -3.41 -27.82
C ALA A 154 10.17 -2.34 -28.92
N LYS A 155 9.14 -2.54 -29.73
CA LYS A 155 8.72 -1.62 -30.81
C LYS A 155 7.83 -0.46 -30.33
N ALA A 156 7.09 -0.66 -29.24
CA ALA A 156 6.22 0.37 -28.68
C ALA A 156 7.04 1.42 -27.91
N ASP A 157 6.55 2.65 -27.88
CA ASP A 157 7.14 3.69 -27.04
C ASP A 157 6.99 3.30 -25.57
N LEU A 158 7.97 3.68 -24.73
CA LEU A 158 7.96 3.34 -23.31
C LEU A 158 7.96 4.60 -22.48
N ALA A 159 6.87 4.82 -21.74
CA ALA A 159 6.79 5.82 -20.69
C ALA A 159 6.90 5.15 -19.32
N VAL A 160 7.76 5.70 -18.48
CA VAL A 160 8.09 5.14 -17.16
C VAL A 160 7.83 6.17 -16.09
N LEU A 161 7.05 5.80 -15.08
CA LEU A 161 6.87 6.63 -13.89
C LEU A 161 7.45 5.92 -12.67
N LEU A 162 8.43 6.58 -12.04
CA LEU A 162 9.18 6.10 -10.88
C LEU A 162 8.93 7.03 -9.70
N PRO A 163 8.34 6.57 -8.58
CA PRO A 163 8.26 7.36 -7.37
C PRO A 163 9.64 7.72 -6.82
N ASP A 164 9.73 8.85 -6.15
CA ASP A 164 10.93 9.22 -5.40
C ASP A 164 11.23 8.17 -4.33
N GLY A 165 12.51 7.81 -4.20
CA GLY A 165 12.94 6.73 -3.32
C GLY A 165 14.42 6.37 -3.52
N PRO A 166 14.94 5.42 -2.73
CA PRO A 166 16.37 5.06 -2.73
C PRO A 166 16.84 4.55 -4.10
N GLU A 167 15.99 3.86 -4.85
CA GLU A 167 16.33 3.25 -6.13
C GLU A 167 15.93 4.10 -7.35
N ALA A 168 15.32 5.28 -7.17
CA ALA A 168 14.70 6.02 -8.27
C ALA A 168 15.69 6.42 -9.37
N ALA A 169 16.86 6.96 -8.98
CA ALA A 169 17.89 7.38 -9.93
C ALA A 169 18.52 6.19 -10.68
N GLU A 170 18.81 5.10 -9.97
CA GLU A 170 19.38 3.89 -10.55
C GLU A 170 18.40 3.20 -11.49
N ALA A 171 17.13 3.07 -11.08
CA ALA A 171 16.07 2.53 -11.92
C ALA A 171 15.89 3.37 -13.20
N ALA A 172 15.89 4.70 -13.10
CA ALA A 172 15.81 5.58 -14.27
C ALA A 172 16.98 5.35 -15.23
N GLN A 173 18.20 5.15 -14.72
CA GLN A 173 19.36 4.81 -15.54
C GLN A 173 19.21 3.43 -16.19
N ALA A 174 18.73 2.44 -15.44
CA ALA A 174 18.50 1.09 -15.95
C ALA A 174 17.44 1.05 -17.06
N PHE A 175 16.35 1.83 -16.94
CA PHE A 175 15.37 2.00 -18.01
C PHE A 175 16.00 2.64 -19.26
N ARG A 176 16.78 3.72 -19.10
CA ARG A 176 17.48 4.36 -20.24
C ARG A 176 18.50 3.45 -20.93
N ALA A 177 19.02 2.45 -20.22
CA ALA A 177 19.96 1.47 -20.78
C ALA A 177 19.27 0.31 -21.53
N LEU A 178 17.93 0.22 -21.51
CA LEU A 178 17.22 -0.78 -22.29
C LEU A 178 17.44 -0.55 -23.80
N SER A 179 17.76 -1.62 -24.53
CA SER A 179 17.90 -1.57 -25.98
C SER A 179 16.52 -1.53 -26.63
N ARG A 180 16.07 -0.34 -27.03
CA ARG A 180 14.75 -0.09 -27.63
C ARG A 180 14.85 0.78 -28.88
N ALA A 181 13.80 0.76 -29.71
CA ALA A 181 13.74 1.58 -30.92
C ALA A 181 13.76 3.09 -30.60
N HIS A 182 13.03 3.48 -29.55
CA HIS A 182 13.03 4.85 -29.02
C HIS A 182 13.44 4.84 -27.54
N PRO A 183 14.15 5.89 -27.07
CA PRO A 183 14.57 5.98 -25.68
C PRO A 183 13.33 6.09 -24.76
N PRO A 184 13.33 5.41 -23.60
CA PRO A 184 12.23 5.53 -22.65
C PRO A 184 12.08 6.95 -22.10
N VAL A 185 10.84 7.42 -22.00
CA VAL A 185 10.48 8.71 -21.42
C VAL A 185 10.25 8.53 -19.91
N ILE A 186 11.07 9.17 -19.08
CA ILE A 186 10.86 9.18 -17.63
C ILE A 186 9.90 10.33 -17.28
N LEU A 187 8.72 9.98 -16.79
CA LEU A 187 7.65 10.91 -16.45
C LEU A 187 7.92 11.63 -15.12
N PRO A 188 7.42 12.87 -14.94
CA PRO A 188 7.54 13.58 -13.67
C PRO A 188 6.79 12.86 -12.55
N ALA A 189 7.48 12.65 -11.42
CA ALA A 189 7.00 11.86 -10.29
C ALA A 189 6.28 12.68 -9.20
N ALA A 190 5.97 13.95 -9.44
CA ALA A 190 5.33 14.80 -8.42
C ALA A 190 3.84 14.44 -8.21
N SER A 191 3.12 14.17 -9.30
CA SER A 191 1.70 13.83 -9.24
C SER A 191 1.24 13.11 -10.51
N VAL A 192 0.11 12.41 -10.41
CA VAL A 192 -0.53 11.74 -11.55
C VAL A 192 -0.88 12.76 -12.64
N GLN A 193 -1.33 13.96 -12.26
CA GLN A 193 -1.70 15.03 -13.18
C GLN A 193 -0.48 15.55 -13.96
N ALA A 194 0.66 15.71 -13.29
CA ALA A 194 1.90 16.13 -13.95
C ALA A 194 2.37 15.10 -14.98
N ALA A 195 2.29 13.81 -14.65
CA ALA A 195 2.60 12.71 -15.56
C ALA A 195 1.66 12.67 -16.77
N LEU A 196 0.34 12.80 -16.56
CA LEU A 196 -0.64 12.88 -17.65
C LEU A 196 -0.41 14.11 -18.54
N ALA A 197 -0.03 15.24 -17.97
CA ALA A 197 0.29 16.45 -18.71
C ALA A 197 1.59 16.33 -19.51
N ALA A 198 2.55 15.51 -19.07
CA ALA A 198 3.75 15.19 -19.84
C ALA A 198 3.44 14.26 -21.02
N LEU A 199 2.62 13.23 -20.79
CA LEU A 199 2.14 12.31 -21.84
C LEU A 199 1.30 13.00 -22.93
N ALA A 200 0.62 14.10 -22.59
CA ALA A 200 -0.19 14.87 -23.53
C ALA A 200 0.62 15.86 -24.40
N ARG A 201 1.91 16.08 -24.11
CA ARG A 201 2.74 16.96 -24.94
C ARG A 201 3.36 16.12 -26.06
N PRO A 202 3.27 16.55 -27.32
CA PRO A 202 4.18 16.03 -28.35
C PRO A 202 5.61 16.29 -27.89
N GLU A 203 6.48 15.28 -27.88
CA GLU A 203 7.88 15.49 -27.51
C GLU A 203 8.51 16.58 -28.39
N PRO A 204 9.14 17.62 -27.80
CA PRO A 204 10.12 18.40 -28.53
C PRO A 204 11.39 17.54 -28.64
N SER A 205 11.70 17.09 -29.86
CA SER A 205 12.97 16.46 -30.23
C SER A 205 14.17 17.24 -29.67
N PRO A 206 15.12 16.62 -28.94
CA PRO A 206 16.26 17.34 -28.40
C PRO A 206 17.35 17.47 -29.48
N ALA A 207 17.53 18.69 -30.01
CA ALA A 207 18.81 19.09 -30.58
C ALA A 207 19.61 19.86 -29.53
N PRO A 208 20.78 19.39 -29.08
CA PRO A 208 21.72 20.22 -28.35
C PRO A 208 22.52 21.03 -29.36
N THR A 209 22.03 22.20 -29.78
CA THR A 209 22.91 23.19 -30.40
C THR A 209 23.64 23.94 -29.30
N ALA A 210 24.88 23.49 -29.04
CA ALA A 210 25.92 24.34 -28.49
C ALA A 210 25.97 25.66 -29.27
N GLY A 211 25.92 26.80 -28.58
CA GLY A 211 26.04 28.07 -29.30
C GLY A 211 25.73 29.32 -28.50
N ARG A 212 26.74 29.78 -27.75
CA ARG A 212 27.05 31.19 -27.45
C ARG A 212 26.00 32.02 -26.67
N ARG A 213 26.41 32.36 -25.44
CA ARG A 213 26.05 33.64 -24.80
C ARG A 213 26.29 34.81 -25.79
N PRO A 214 25.43 35.82 -25.76
CA PRO A 214 25.96 37.14 -25.46
C PRO A 214 25.25 37.77 -24.27
N ALA A 215 26.06 38.44 -23.45
CA ALA A 215 25.65 39.33 -22.39
C ALA A 215 24.89 40.55 -22.95
N LEU A 216 24.23 41.26 -22.02
CA LEU A 216 23.64 42.60 -22.13
C LEU A 216 22.18 42.69 -22.62
N ALA A 217 21.26 42.67 -21.65
CA ALA A 217 20.11 43.59 -21.59
C ALA A 217 19.38 43.40 -20.24
N ALA A 218 19.99 43.89 -19.16
CA ALA A 218 19.33 44.04 -17.86
C ALA A 218 19.63 45.44 -17.33
N ALA A 219 18.83 46.40 -17.78
CA ALA A 219 18.73 47.74 -17.23
C ALA A 219 17.27 48.18 -17.35
N LEU A 220 16.73 48.73 -16.25
CA LEU A 220 15.36 49.28 -16.07
C LEU A 220 14.29 48.17 -16.01
N VAL A 221 13.58 47.92 -14.91
CA VAL A 221 12.86 48.86 -14.06
C VAL A 221 12.77 48.29 -12.65
N ALA A 222 13.52 48.88 -11.73
CA ALA A 222 13.17 48.92 -10.33
C ALA A 222 12.57 50.29 -10.04
N LEU A 223 11.75 50.36 -8.99
CA LEU A 223 11.20 51.55 -8.33
C LEU A 223 9.82 52.02 -8.81
N LEU A 224 8.81 51.72 -7.97
CA LEU A 224 7.59 52.47 -7.62
C LEU A 224 6.61 51.43 -7.02
N ALA A 225 6.11 51.48 -5.79
CA ALA A 225 6.24 52.42 -4.69
C ALA A 225 5.81 51.66 -3.41
N ALA A 226 6.54 51.88 -2.32
CA ALA A 226 6.06 51.60 -0.97
C ALA A 226 5.23 52.79 -0.44
N THR A 227 4.48 52.55 0.63
CA THR A 227 3.67 53.50 1.46
C THR A 227 2.23 53.74 0.98
N ALA A 228 1.18 53.82 1.79
CA ALA A 228 0.85 53.51 3.19
C ALA A 228 -0.71 53.43 3.24
N LEU A 229 -1.40 52.80 4.20
CA LEU A 229 -1.78 53.35 5.50
C LEU A 229 -2.78 52.40 6.19
N ALA A 230 -2.77 52.45 7.51
CA ALA A 230 -3.62 51.70 8.44
C ALA A 230 -4.98 52.39 8.73
N ALA A 231 -5.78 51.69 9.55
CA ALA A 231 -7.05 52.05 10.22
C ALA A 231 -8.35 51.64 9.49
N GLY A 232 -9.33 50.99 10.11
CA GLY A 232 -9.47 50.63 11.52
C GLY A 232 -10.64 49.65 11.80
N PHE A 233 -10.60 49.14 13.04
CA PHE A 233 -11.67 48.63 13.92
C PHE A 233 -13.05 48.24 13.34
N ALA A 234 -13.50 47.00 13.63
CA ALA A 234 -14.44 46.69 14.73
C ALA A 234 -15.30 45.43 14.47
N VAL A 235 -15.25 44.50 15.44
CA VAL A 235 -16.43 43.88 16.10
C VAL A 235 -17.27 42.86 15.29
N LEU A 236 -17.16 41.56 15.62
CA LEU A 236 -18.24 40.75 16.23
C LEU A 236 -17.92 39.26 16.39
N ARG A 237 -17.98 38.83 17.66
CA ARG A 237 -18.57 37.59 18.21
C ARG A 237 -17.89 36.24 17.97
N ALA A 238 -17.22 35.83 19.04
CA ALA A 238 -17.20 34.46 19.54
C ALA A 238 -18.62 33.95 19.89
N ARG A 239 -18.86 32.66 19.62
CA ARG A 239 -19.65 31.65 20.38
C ARG A 239 -20.08 30.51 19.42
N PRO A 240 -20.49 29.33 19.92
CA PRO A 240 -19.91 28.54 21.00
C PRO A 240 -19.66 27.08 20.57
N GLU A 241 -18.88 26.40 21.38
CA GLU A 241 -18.69 24.95 21.42
C GLU A 241 -20.04 24.25 21.62
N ALA A 242 -20.42 23.40 20.68
CA ALA A 242 -21.64 22.60 20.76
C ALA A 242 -21.33 21.27 21.44
N ASP A 243 -21.84 21.15 22.66
CA ASP A 243 -22.02 19.91 23.42
C ASP A 243 -22.59 18.79 22.53
N ARG A 244 -21.88 17.67 22.47
CA ARG A 244 -22.45 16.41 21.95
C ARG A 244 -22.87 15.54 23.13
N PRO A 245 -24.11 15.02 23.14
CA PRO A 245 -24.59 14.15 24.20
C PRO A 245 -23.88 12.80 24.16
N VAL A 246 -23.39 12.37 25.33
CA VAL A 246 -22.95 11.01 25.59
C VAL A 246 -24.19 10.11 25.60
N VAL A 247 -24.36 9.30 24.56
CA VAL A 247 -25.30 8.17 24.57
C VAL A 247 -24.57 6.99 25.21
N ALA A 248 -24.94 6.66 26.44
CA ALA A 248 -24.55 5.43 27.09
C ALA A 248 -25.22 4.25 26.37
N VAL A 249 -24.42 3.44 25.67
CA VAL A 249 -24.84 2.12 25.21
C VAL A 249 -24.44 1.11 26.27
N ALA A 250 -25.44 0.43 26.82
CA ALA A 250 -25.30 -0.62 27.81
C ALA A 250 -24.46 -1.79 27.24
N ALA A 251 -23.45 -2.20 28.01
CA ALA A 251 -22.66 -3.40 27.75
C ALA A 251 -23.51 -4.66 28.02
N PRO A 252 -23.55 -5.65 27.11
CA PRO A 252 -23.95 -7.00 27.48
C PRO A 252 -22.80 -7.67 28.26
N GLY A 253 -23.16 -8.32 29.36
CA GLY A 253 -22.21 -8.91 30.32
C GLY A 253 -21.32 -10.00 29.73
N PRO A 254 -20.18 -10.31 30.39
CA PRO A 254 -19.25 -11.32 29.93
C PRO A 254 -19.84 -12.72 30.08
N VAL A 255 -20.00 -13.41 28.95
CA VAL A 255 -20.15 -14.86 28.92
C VAL A 255 -18.80 -15.46 29.33
N VAL A 256 -18.76 -16.07 30.51
CA VAL A 256 -17.59 -16.79 31.02
C VAL A 256 -17.43 -18.07 30.19
N VAL A 257 -16.50 -18.03 29.24
CA VAL A 257 -15.99 -19.24 28.56
C VAL A 257 -14.96 -19.87 29.49
N PRO A 258 -15.03 -21.19 29.78
CA PRO A 258 -14.11 -21.85 30.69
C PRO A 258 -12.67 -21.78 30.18
N ALA A 259 -11.74 -21.53 31.10
CA ALA A 259 -10.33 -21.37 30.84
C ALA A 259 -9.73 -22.65 30.20
N PRO A 260 -9.01 -22.55 29.07
CA PRO A 260 -8.33 -23.70 28.48
C PRO A 260 -7.16 -24.14 29.38
N GLU A 261 -7.02 -25.45 29.57
CA GLU A 261 -5.94 -26.04 30.35
C GLU A 261 -4.55 -25.74 29.73
N PRO A 262 -3.53 -25.42 30.55
CA PRO A 262 -2.20 -25.06 30.07
C PRO A 262 -1.46 -26.28 29.51
N VAL A 263 -1.30 -26.34 28.19
CA VAL A 263 -0.68 -27.49 27.49
C VAL A 263 0.87 -27.43 27.50
N ALA A 264 1.49 -26.38 28.03
CA ALA A 264 2.92 -26.31 28.23
C ALA A 264 3.20 -25.58 29.54
N GLY A 265 3.68 -26.29 30.56
CA GLY A 265 3.72 -25.88 31.98
C GLY A 265 4.46 -24.57 32.35
N ALA A 266 4.77 -23.68 31.41
CA ALA A 266 5.33 -22.36 31.66
C ALA A 266 4.74 -21.22 30.80
N ALA A 267 4.11 -21.49 29.65
CA ALA A 267 3.53 -20.47 28.77
C ALA A 267 2.21 -20.90 28.13
N VAL A 268 1.27 -19.96 28.04
CA VAL A 268 0.04 -20.07 27.27
C VAL A 268 0.27 -19.38 25.93
N VAL A 269 0.06 -20.11 24.84
CA VAL A 269 0.17 -19.61 23.46
C VAL A 269 -1.16 -19.81 22.77
N GLU A 270 -1.68 -18.75 22.15
CA GLU A 270 -2.97 -18.76 21.47
C GLU A 270 -2.85 -18.14 20.08
N GLU A 271 -3.53 -18.73 19.10
CA GLU A 271 -3.81 -18.11 17.81
C GLU A 271 -4.89 -17.03 17.99
N LEU A 272 -4.67 -15.88 17.37
CA LEU A 272 -5.64 -14.79 17.27
C LEU A 272 -6.25 -14.84 15.87
N ALA A 273 -7.54 -15.16 15.77
CA ALA A 273 -8.25 -15.25 14.51
C ALA A 273 -9.30 -14.15 14.34
N ALA A 274 -9.57 -13.75 13.10
CA ALA A 274 -10.66 -12.83 12.79
C ALA A 274 -12.00 -13.52 13.03
N PRO A 275 -12.95 -12.88 13.73
CA PRO A 275 -14.32 -13.40 13.81
C PRO A 275 -14.97 -13.41 12.42
N ALA A 276 -16.01 -14.23 12.25
CA ALA A 276 -16.75 -14.31 11.00
C ALA A 276 -17.30 -12.92 10.60
N GLY A 277 -17.08 -12.51 9.34
CA GLY A 277 -17.46 -11.19 8.85
C GLY A 277 -16.51 -10.05 9.22
N SER A 278 -15.41 -10.34 9.93
CA SER A 278 -14.34 -9.38 10.25
C SER A 278 -13.08 -9.61 9.41
N SER A 279 -12.05 -8.82 9.64
CA SER A 279 -10.73 -8.95 9.02
C SER A 279 -9.62 -8.80 10.05
N CYS A 280 -8.45 -9.37 9.75
CA CYS A 280 -7.30 -9.26 10.64
C CYS A 280 -6.82 -7.84 10.86
N ARG A 281 -7.03 -6.95 9.88
CA ARG A 281 -6.78 -5.51 10.04
C ARG A 281 -7.68 -4.94 11.14
N ARG A 282 -8.98 -5.21 11.11
CA ARG A 282 -9.93 -4.70 12.13
C ARG A 282 -9.57 -5.22 13.52
N VAL A 283 -9.20 -6.50 13.62
CA VAL A 283 -8.75 -7.10 14.88
C VAL A 283 -7.43 -6.48 15.39
N ALA A 284 -6.42 -6.35 14.52
CA ALA A 284 -5.11 -5.82 14.89
C ALA A 284 -5.16 -4.35 15.37
N PHE A 285 -6.11 -3.57 14.85
CA PHE A 285 -6.34 -2.18 15.25
C PHE A 285 -7.49 -2.01 16.27
N GLY A 286 -7.93 -3.09 16.91
CA GLY A 286 -8.87 -3.05 18.03
C GLY A 286 -10.32 -2.70 17.66
N ALA A 287 -10.69 -2.72 16.38
CA ALA A 287 -12.06 -2.47 15.94
C ALA A 287 -12.99 -3.65 16.24
N ASP A 288 -12.47 -4.89 16.19
CA ASP A 288 -13.20 -6.10 16.57
C ASP A 288 -12.33 -6.99 17.49
N PRO A 289 -12.90 -7.73 18.45
CA PRO A 289 -12.12 -8.63 19.31
C PRO A 289 -11.68 -9.89 18.54
N PRO A 290 -10.45 -10.41 18.77
CA PRO A 290 -10.01 -11.67 18.16
C PRO A 290 -10.75 -12.88 18.76
N VAL A 291 -11.00 -13.89 17.92
CA VAL A 291 -11.31 -15.25 18.38
C VAL A 291 -9.99 -15.93 18.78
N ARG A 292 -9.90 -16.41 20.02
CA ARG A 292 -8.69 -17.06 20.53
C ARG A 292 -8.78 -18.58 20.42
N ARG A 293 -7.71 -19.21 19.93
CA ARG A 293 -7.60 -20.68 19.83
C ARG A 293 -6.29 -21.13 20.49
N PRO A 294 -6.31 -22.02 21.50
CA PRO A 294 -5.08 -22.46 22.15
C PRO A 294 -4.20 -23.27 21.18
N VAL A 295 -2.89 -23.03 21.24
CA VAL A 295 -1.88 -23.81 20.50
C VAL A 295 -1.41 -24.96 21.39
N PRO A 296 -1.71 -26.22 21.02
CA PRO A 296 -1.32 -27.37 21.84
C PRO A 296 0.18 -27.66 21.73
N ALA A 297 0.76 -28.27 22.77
CA ALA A 297 2.09 -28.87 22.67
C ALA A 297 2.06 -30.08 21.74
N GLU A 298 3.08 -30.20 20.90
CA GLU A 298 3.27 -31.35 20.01
C GLU A 298 4.22 -32.37 20.66
N SER A 299 5.28 -31.89 21.30
CA SER A 299 6.27 -32.69 22.04
C SER A 299 6.98 -31.81 23.08
N PRO A 300 7.76 -32.38 24.04
CA PRO A 300 8.50 -31.57 25.00
C PRO A 300 9.38 -30.51 24.31
N GLY A 301 9.15 -29.23 24.63
CA GLY A 301 9.86 -28.10 24.02
C GLY A 301 9.39 -27.70 22.63
N ARG A 302 8.28 -28.24 22.11
CA ARG A 302 7.73 -27.91 20.79
C ARG A 302 6.21 -27.77 20.81
N LEU A 303 5.72 -26.67 20.25
CA LEU A 303 4.30 -26.40 20.05
C LEU A 303 3.86 -26.80 18.63
N ARG A 304 2.62 -27.23 18.48
CA ARG A 304 2.02 -27.51 17.17
C ARG A 304 2.07 -26.25 16.32
N ALA A 305 2.57 -26.37 15.09
CA ALA A 305 2.61 -25.23 14.17
C ALA A 305 1.21 -24.70 13.84
N SER A 306 1.07 -23.38 13.82
CA SER A 306 -0.13 -22.68 13.36
C SER A 306 -0.15 -22.60 11.83
N ARG A 307 -1.30 -22.90 11.22
CA ARG A 307 -1.49 -22.74 9.77
C ARG A 307 -1.79 -21.28 9.43
N LEU A 308 -1.18 -20.77 8.37
CA LEU A 308 -1.35 -19.42 7.83
C LEU A 308 -2.67 -19.30 7.05
N ALA A 309 -3.77 -19.67 7.72
CA ALA A 309 -5.10 -19.50 7.19
C ALA A 309 -5.43 -17.99 7.06
N PRO A 310 -6.31 -17.60 6.12
CA PRO A 310 -6.67 -16.19 5.91
C PRO A 310 -7.17 -15.49 7.17
N ASP A 311 -7.82 -16.23 8.07
CA ASP A 311 -8.36 -15.76 9.34
C ASP A 311 -7.32 -15.67 10.46
N LEU A 312 -6.10 -16.23 10.33
CA LEU A 312 -5.06 -16.13 11.36
C LEU A 312 -4.42 -14.73 11.37
N CYS A 313 -4.76 -13.93 12.36
CA CYS A 313 -4.32 -12.53 12.48
C CYS A 313 -3.03 -12.38 13.27
N GLY A 314 -2.72 -13.29 14.18
CA GLY A 314 -1.61 -13.14 15.10
C GLY A 314 -1.52 -14.26 16.10
N LEU A 315 -0.62 -14.08 17.06
CA LEU A 315 -0.43 -14.98 18.20
C LEU A 315 -0.40 -14.16 19.49
N ALA A 316 -0.96 -14.71 20.56
CA ALA A 316 -0.86 -14.15 21.90
C ALA A 316 -0.03 -15.06 22.80
N PHE A 317 0.80 -14.44 23.63
CA PHE A 317 1.69 -15.13 24.56
C PHE A 317 1.48 -14.61 25.98
N ARG A 318 1.35 -15.52 26.93
CA ARG A 318 1.25 -15.19 28.35
C ARG A 318 2.04 -16.21 29.16
N ALA A 319 2.73 -15.76 30.21
CA ALA A 319 3.36 -16.69 31.14
C ALA A 319 2.28 -17.41 31.95
N ALA A 320 2.41 -18.73 32.10
CA ALA A 320 1.50 -19.51 32.95
C ALA A 320 1.80 -19.29 34.45
N VAL A 321 3.03 -18.87 34.76
CA VAL A 321 3.51 -18.63 36.13
C VAL A 321 3.43 -17.12 36.44
N PRO A 322 2.79 -16.71 37.55
CA PRO A 322 2.77 -15.31 37.98
C PRO A 322 4.19 -14.75 38.15
N GLY A 323 4.41 -13.51 37.68
CA GLY A 323 5.71 -12.84 37.75
C GLY A 323 6.73 -13.27 36.69
N ALA A 324 6.47 -14.34 35.93
CA ALA A 324 7.30 -14.72 34.80
C ALA A 324 6.96 -13.88 33.54
N ARG A 325 7.95 -13.71 32.67
CA ARG A 325 7.81 -13.01 31.39
C ARG A 325 8.04 -13.96 30.22
N VAL A 326 7.40 -13.70 29.09
CA VAL A 326 7.63 -14.43 27.85
C VAL A 326 8.45 -13.57 26.90
N ALA A 327 9.60 -14.08 26.49
CA ALA A 327 10.39 -13.53 25.39
C ALA A 327 10.10 -14.33 24.11
N VAL A 328 9.86 -13.61 23.02
CA VAL A 328 9.59 -14.19 21.71
C VAL A 328 10.77 -13.92 20.79
N GLY A 329 11.14 -14.92 19.98
CA GLY A 329 12.24 -14.83 19.02
C GLY A 329 12.10 -13.66 18.04
N PRO A 330 13.22 -13.09 17.60
CA PRO A 330 13.24 -11.92 16.71
C PRO A 330 12.56 -12.20 15.37
N GLU A 331 12.47 -13.46 14.94
CA GLU A 331 11.84 -13.84 13.69
C GLU A 331 10.34 -13.52 13.69
N LEU A 332 9.62 -13.81 14.78
CA LEU A 332 8.21 -13.41 14.90
C LEU A 332 8.07 -11.91 15.13
N ALA A 333 8.94 -11.31 15.94
CA ALA A 333 8.90 -9.87 16.20
C ALA A 333 9.07 -9.04 14.92
N ALA A 334 9.93 -9.49 13.99
CA ALA A 334 10.11 -8.86 12.68
C ALA A 334 8.91 -9.10 11.75
N ALA A 335 8.23 -10.25 11.88
CA ALA A 335 7.05 -10.60 11.10
C ALA A 335 5.74 -9.97 11.61
N ALA A 336 5.75 -9.39 12.81
CA ALA A 336 4.57 -8.83 13.46
C ALA A 336 4.58 -7.30 13.54
N LEU A 337 3.41 -6.71 13.77
CA LEU A 337 3.28 -5.36 14.32
C LEU A 337 3.91 -5.30 15.73
N PRO A 338 4.25 -4.10 16.24
CA PRO A 338 4.72 -3.96 17.60
C PRO A 338 3.80 -4.68 18.61
N PRO A 339 4.37 -5.40 19.60
CA PRO A 339 3.58 -6.20 20.52
C PRO A 339 2.58 -5.33 21.26
N THR A 340 1.33 -5.79 21.30
CA THR A 340 0.21 -5.06 21.90
C THR A 340 -0.25 -5.79 23.17
N PRO A 341 -0.30 -5.12 24.34
CA PRO A 341 -0.81 -5.72 25.55
C PRO A 341 -2.32 -5.98 25.44
N LEU A 342 -2.76 -7.16 25.88
CA LEU A 342 -4.17 -7.53 25.98
C LEU A 342 -4.66 -7.43 27.44
N PRO A 343 -5.98 -7.27 27.67
CA PRO A 343 -6.54 -7.08 29.02
C PRO A 343 -6.24 -8.20 30.03
N ASP A 344 -5.96 -9.40 29.53
CA ASP A 344 -5.63 -10.59 30.33
C ASP A 344 -4.12 -10.74 30.63
N GLY A 345 -3.33 -9.71 30.30
CA GLY A 345 -1.89 -9.69 30.48
C GLY A 345 -1.10 -10.43 29.40
N ALA A 346 -1.75 -10.96 28.37
CA ALA A 346 -1.07 -11.53 27.21
C ALA A 346 -0.46 -10.43 26.33
N GLN A 347 0.61 -10.77 25.62
CA GLN A 347 1.21 -9.93 24.59
C GLN A 347 0.81 -10.46 23.20
N ALA A 348 0.12 -9.65 22.42
CA ALA A 348 -0.32 -9.97 21.08
C ALA A 348 0.70 -9.53 20.02
N TYR A 349 1.02 -10.45 19.11
CA TYR A 349 1.86 -10.25 17.94
C TYR A 349 1.00 -10.45 16.69
N PHE A 350 0.43 -9.37 16.18
CA PHE A 350 -0.37 -9.39 14.95
C PHE A 350 0.54 -9.47 13.73
N LEU A 351 0.31 -10.45 12.86
CA LEU A 351 1.14 -10.67 11.67
C LEU A 351 0.99 -9.52 10.69
N ARG A 352 2.11 -9.07 10.13
CA ARG A 352 2.09 -8.17 8.98
C ARG A 352 1.64 -8.94 7.75
N GLU A 353 0.89 -8.28 6.88
CA GLU A 353 0.32 -8.89 5.68
C GLU A 353 1.41 -9.49 4.76
N GLY A 354 2.55 -8.82 4.60
CA GLY A 354 3.70 -9.31 3.83
C GLY A 354 4.63 -10.29 4.55
N ALA A 355 4.33 -10.64 5.81
CA ALA A 355 5.17 -11.54 6.61
C ALA A 355 4.51 -12.90 6.90
N ARG A 356 3.36 -13.18 6.26
CA ARG A 356 2.68 -14.49 6.28
C ARG A 356 3.43 -15.52 5.43
N ARG A 357 4.53 -16.02 5.96
CA ARG A 357 5.39 -17.02 5.35
C ARG A 357 5.77 -18.10 6.37
N ASN A 358 6.29 -19.22 5.88
CA ASN A 358 6.83 -20.25 6.76
C ASN A 358 7.90 -19.63 7.68
N LEU A 359 7.69 -19.76 8.99
CA LEU A 359 8.50 -19.10 10.02
C LEU A 359 8.65 -20.07 11.19
N VAL A 360 9.87 -20.24 11.70
CA VAL A 360 10.13 -20.99 12.93
C VAL A 360 10.81 -20.05 13.91
N TYR A 361 10.33 -20.02 15.14
CA TYR A 361 10.87 -19.13 16.17
C TYR A 361 10.82 -19.78 17.55
N ALA A 362 11.65 -19.25 18.45
CA ALA A 362 11.71 -19.69 19.83
C ALA A 362 10.86 -18.81 20.74
N ILE A 363 10.32 -19.42 21.79
CA ILE A 363 9.61 -18.76 22.88
C ILE A 363 10.35 -19.15 24.16
N GLN A 364 10.69 -18.18 25.00
CA GLN A 364 11.39 -18.42 26.26
C GLN A 364 10.60 -17.83 27.41
N VAL A 365 10.40 -18.62 28.47
CA VAL A 365 9.82 -18.13 29.72
C VAL A 365 10.94 -17.79 30.68
N MET A 366 10.99 -16.53 31.10
CA MET A 366 11.98 -16.02 32.04
C MET A 366 11.33 -15.84 33.41
N THR A 367 11.84 -16.58 34.39
CA THR A 367 11.49 -16.44 35.80
C THR A 367 12.61 -15.66 36.50
N GLY A 368 12.35 -14.41 36.91
CA GLY A 368 13.33 -13.56 37.59
C GLY A 368 12.80 -12.16 37.89
N SER A 369 13.21 -11.60 39.03
CA SER A 369 12.85 -10.24 39.46
C SER A 369 13.39 -9.18 38.49
N ALA A 370 12.66 -8.09 38.30
CA ALA A 370 12.93 -7.01 37.34
C ALA A 370 14.16 -6.12 37.65
N ASP A 371 14.99 -6.49 38.64
CA ASP A 371 15.99 -5.59 39.24
C ASP A 371 17.45 -5.79 38.78
N THR A 372 17.73 -6.55 37.72
CA THR A 372 19.11 -6.70 37.24
C THR A 372 19.33 -6.03 35.88
N ASN A 373 20.04 -4.90 35.95
CA ASN A 373 20.93 -4.27 34.97
C ASN A 373 20.93 -4.87 33.54
N PRO A 374 20.69 -4.06 32.48
CA PRO A 374 20.65 -4.53 31.08
C PRO A 374 22.03 -4.92 30.50
N GLY A 375 23.01 -5.28 31.33
CA GLY A 375 24.36 -5.67 30.94
C GLY A 375 24.93 -6.91 31.63
N ALA A 376 24.15 -7.65 32.43
CA ALA A 376 24.65 -8.87 33.08
C ALA A 376 24.43 -10.11 32.19
N ALA A 377 25.52 -10.83 31.92
CA ALA A 377 25.53 -12.08 31.17
C ALA A 377 24.65 -13.15 31.84
N ASN A 378 23.85 -13.84 30.99
CA ASN A 378 23.14 -15.10 31.20
C ASN A 378 22.65 -15.42 32.63
N PRO A 379 21.35 -15.19 32.94
CA PRO A 379 20.73 -15.89 34.06
C PRO A 379 20.63 -17.38 33.73
N THR A 380 21.39 -18.21 34.46
CA THR A 380 21.34 -19.68 34.48
C THR A 380 20.05 -20.24 35.10
N GLY A 381 18.92 -19.58 34.87
CA GLY A 381 17.60 -20.15 35.15
C GLY A 381 17.30 -21.21 34.10
N THR A 382 16.72 -22.34 34.51
CA THR A 382 16.13 -23.35 33.60
C THR A 382 15.07 -22.68 32.72
N ALA A 383 15.50 -22.08 31.62
CA ALA A 383 14.63 -21.41 30.67
C ALA A 383 13.82 -22.49 29.95
N ASN A 384 12.52 -22.54 30.24
CA ASN A 384 11.58 -23.35 29.47
C ASN A 384 11.46 -22.72 28.08
N ARG A 385 12.27 -23.25 27.16
CA ARG A 385 12.32 -22.84 25.76
C ARG A 385 11.40 -23.75 24.94
N PHE A 386 10.54 -23.13 24.16
CA PHE A 386 9.66 -23.80 23.21
C PHE A 386 9.99 -23.34 21.80
N VAL A 387 9.77 -24.22 20.82
CA VAL A 387 9.82 -23.89 19.40
C VAL A 387 8.40 -23.93 18.86
N HIS A 388 8.03 -22.92 18.08
CA HIS A 388 6.75 -22.86 17.37
C HIS A 388 6.99 -22.45 15.91
N GLY A 389 6.06 -22.82 15.03
CA GLY A 389 6.13 -22.53 13.62
C GLY A 389 4.82 -21.95 13.06
N LEU A 390 4.96 -21.09 12.06
CA LEU A 390 3.88 -20.72 11.14
C LEU A 390 4.10 -21.50 9.86
N VAL A 391 3.11 -22.23 9.38
CA VAL A 391 3.18 -23.04 8.15
C VAL A 391 2.05 -22.65 7.19
N PRO A 392 2.23 -22.76 5.87
CA PRO A 392 1.18 -22.46 4.88
C PRO A 392 -0.15 -23.21 5.12
#